data_AF-A0A2K8Z462-F1
#
_entry.id   AF-A0A2K8Z462-F1
#
_cell.length_a   1.000
_cell.length_b   1.000
_cell.length_c   1.000
_cell.angle_alpha   90.00
_cell.angle_beta   90.00
_cell.angle_gamma   90.00
#
_symmetry.space_group_name_H-M   'P 1'
#
loop_
_entity.id
_entity.type
_entity.pdbx_description
1 polymer ?
#
loop_
_entity_poly.entity_id
_entity_poly.type
_entity_poly.pdbx_seq_one_letter_code
_entity_poly.pdbx_strand_id
1 'polypeptide(L)'
;MKLYVAILLFTVLRLTSATAQLLFTPGYVVTAAGDTLRGEVRQKDNKTLLFRNNNKAVERSYSPELLVTYRAEGIDYAPVQLTEEGIVSSYFMREQIKGYVSLYSLFHAEGRMTHALRLPDNTFVPLRGNLALLTLTKHLTECKSAQMSHLLSLGSFYNSEVYYERVVNTYNQCVRPSQRVTQTKKRFRYEAGLSAIGCMNSWKYGTSDPINTVYYNPYNVYSTFYTGTIGAFFTVVPRKRLSISVELLASKYTGSLTVPLTNPLDPTAVNPRLYSFDERYFSLPVTGRYVFINRATRWYLKAGVGPTLRTAMSGKYTEVNVDADIFINHKTNIGVGFLAGLGADIPLTEKHRIYVELRTMPHFVLDGVTRIATSRSLQFTINVPLIKRE
;
A
#
# COMPACT_ATOMS: atom_id res chain seq x y z
N MET A 1 1.18 31.04 22.29
CA MET A 1 1.13 29.56 22.42
C MET A 1 -0.29 29.01 22.67
N LYS A 2 -1.09 29.57 23.60
CA LYS A 2 -2.44 29.05 23.93
C LYS A 2 -3.47 29.06 22.78
N LEU A 3 -3.43 30.05 21.88
CA LEU A 3 -4.36 30.15 20.74
C LEU A 3 -4.13 29.05 19.69
N TYR A 4 -2.86 28.74 19.36
CA TYR A 4 -2.53 27.68 18.41
C TYR A 4 -2.92 26.30 18.91
N VAL A 5 -2.80 26.04 20.23
CA VAL A 5 -3.25 24.79 20.85
C VAL A 5 -4.78 24.68 20.81
N ALA A 6 -5.51 25.77 21.06
CA ALA A 6 -6.97 25.78 21.00
C ALA A 6 -7.50 25.59 19.57
N ILE A 7 -6.87 26.24 18.59
CA ILE A 7 -7.20 26.04 17.16
C ILE A 7 -6.92 24.60 16.79
N LEU A 8 -5.71 24.06 17.08
CA LEU A 8 -5.35 22.67 16.79
C LEU A 8 -6.33 21.67 17.43
N LEU A 9 -6.71 21.88 18.69
CA LEU A 9 -7.65 21.02 19.40
C LEU A 9 -9.06 21.08 18.79
N PHE A 10 -9.52 22.26 18.37
CA PHE A 10 -10.81 22.43 17.70
C PHE A 10 -10.82 21.79 16.31
N THR A 11 -9.72 21.89 15.55
CA THR A 11 -9.59 21.20 14.26
C THR A 11 -9.57 19.69 14.45
N VAL A 12 -8.88 19.17 15.47
CA VAL A 12 -8.84 17.74 15.81
C VAL A 12 -10.22 17.23 16.23
N LEU A 13 -10.96 17.97 17.06
CA LEU A 13 -12.32 17.62 17.49
C LEU A 13 -13.37 17.67 16.37
N ARG A 14 -13.19 18.54 15.36
CA ARG A 14 -14.03 18.55 14.15
C ARG A 14 -13.71 17.40 13.19
N LEU A 15 -12.48 16.88 13.22
CA LEU A 15 -12.06 15.74 12.40
C LEU A 15 -12.53 14.39 12.97
N THR A 16 -12.78 14.28 14.29
CA THR A 16 -13.24 13.02 14.91
C THR A 16 -14.70 12.69 14.61
N SER A 17 -15.53 13.64 14.17
CA SER A 17 -16.91 13.36 13.75
C SER A 17 -16.99 12.79 12.31
N ALA A 18 -15.86 12.76 11.59
CA ALA A 18 -15.75 12.19 10.25
C ALA A 18 -15.35 10.70 10.25
N THR A 19 -14.98 10.13 11.40
CA THR A 19 -14.44 8.76 11.50
C THR A 19 -15.51 7.67 11.57
N ALA A 20 -16.80 8.02 11.69
CA ALA A 20 -17.91 7.06 11.68
C ALA A 20 -18.49 6.77 10.29
N GLN A 21 -18.02 7.45 9.23
CA GLN A 21 -18.34 7.08 7.85
C GLN A 21 -17.48 5.89 7.40
N LEU A 22 -17.72 4.78 8.07
CA LEU A 22 -17.19 3.47 7.75
C LEU A 22 -17.47 3.16 6.27
N LEU A 23 -16.43 2.62 5.63
CA LEU A 23 -16.24 2.72 4.19
C LEU A 23 -17.24 1.89 3.39
N PHE A 24 -18.02 2.58 2.57
CA PHE A 24 -18.80 1.98 1.49
C PHE A 24 -17.95 1.84 0.22
N THR A 25 -18.29 0.86 -0.60
CA THR A 25 -17.64 0.57 -1.89
C THR A 25 -18.69 0.57 -3.00
N PRO A 26 -18.39 1.07 -4.22
CA PRO A 26 -19.35 1.01 -5.32
C PRO A 26 -19.77 -0.43 -5.63
N GLY A 27 -21.06 -0.61 -5.87
CA GLY A 27 -21.66 -1.93 -6.03
C GLY A 27 -23.14 -1.89 -6.41
N TYR A 28 -23.78 -3.05 -6.28
CA TYR A 28 -25.23 -3.15 -6.37
C TYR A 28 -25.73 -4.26 -5.46
N VAL A 29 -27.00 -4.18 -5.08
CA VAL A 29 -27.73 -5.27 -4.42
C VAL A 29 -28.87 -5.72 -5.33
N VAL A 30 -29.18 -7.01 -5.34
CA VAL A 30 -30.36 -7.57 -5.97
C VAL A 30 -31.29 -8.04 -4.87
N THR A 31 -32.45 -7.42 -4.74
CA THR A 31 -33.42 -7.74 -3.67
C THR A 31 -34.09 -9.09 -3.94
N ALA A 32 -34.71 -9.67 -2.91
CA ALA A 32 -35.54 -10.87 -3.05
C ALA A 32 -36.69 -10.72 -4.09
N ALA A 33 -37.14 -9.49 -4.33
CA ALA A 33 -38.13 -9.17 -5.37
C ALA A 33 -37.55 -9.14 -6.80
N GLY A 34 -36.22 -9.24 -6.95
CA GLY A 34 -35.52 -9.18 -8.23
C GLY A 34 -35.04 -7.77 -8.63
N ASP A 35 -35.33 -6.75 -7.83
CA ASP A 35 -34.90 -5.37 -8.12
C ASP A 35 -33.40 -5.22 -7.95
N THR A 36 -32.73 -4.61 -8.93
CA THR A 36 -31.31 -4.28 -8.85
C THR A 36 -31.13 -2.82 -8.44
N LEU A 37 -30.66 -2.60 -7.21
CA LEU A 37 -30.35 -1.26 -6.69
C LEU A 37 -28.85 -1.00 -6.81
N ARG A 38 -28.47 0.01 -7.59
CA ARG A 38 -27.07 0.45 -7.73
C ARG A 38 -26.75 1.52 -6.70
N GLY A 39 -25.54 1.47 -6.14
CA GLY A 39 -25.11 2.42 -5.13
C GLY A 39 -23.78 2.03 -4.52
N GLU A 40 -23.67 2.24 -3.21
CA GLU A 40 -22.51 1.85 -2.44
C GLU A 40 -22.91 0.81 -1.40
N VAL A 41 -22.08 -0.21 -1.22
CA VAL A 41 -22.27 -1.33 -0.29
C VAL A 41 -21.14 -1.36 0.73
N ARG A 42 -21.48 -1.71 1.97
CA ARG A 42 -20.56 -1.90 3.08
C ARG A 42 -20.94 -3.17 3.82
N GLN A 43 -20.03 -4.13 3.83
CA GLN A 43 -20.18 -5.33 4.65
C GLN A 43 -19.88 -4.96 6.10
N LYS A 44 -20.83 -5.21 7.00
CA LYS A 44 -20.63 -4.97 8.45
C LYS A 44 -20.12 -6.24 9.13
N ASP A 45 -20.70 -7.38 8.79
CA ASP A 45 -20.34 -8.72 9.25
C ASP A 45 -20.82 -9.76 8.22
N ASN A 46 -20.76 -11.06 8.53
CA ASN A 46 -21.21 -12.11 7.62
C ASN A 46 -22.74 -12.15 7.41
N LYS A 47 -23.54 -11.41 8.21
CA LYS A 47 -25.01 -11.45 8.21
C LYS A 47 -25.65 -10.08 7.92
N THR A 48 -24.85 -9.03 7.78
CA THR A 48 -25.35 -7.66 7.67
C THR A 48 -24.60 -6.92 6.56
N LEU A 49 -25.37 -6.51 5.55
CA LEU A 49 -24.91 -5.63 4.49
C LEU A 49 -25.57 -4.26 4.67
N LEU A 50 -24.77 -3.20 4.65
CA LEU A 50 -25.25 -1.83 4.62
C LEU A 50 -25.18 -1.32 3.18
N PHE A 51 -26.23 -0.67 2.72
CA PHE A 51 -26.34 -0.14 1.36
C PHE A 51 -26.85 1.30 1.39
N ARG A 52 -26.38 2.12 0.45
CA ARG A 52 -26.92 3.45 0.20
C ARG A 52 -26.84 3.77 -1.28
N ASN A 53 -27.86 4.44 -1.82
CA ASN A 53 -27.89 4.77 -3.26
C ASN A 53 -26.76 5.74 -3.65
N ASN A 54 -26.38 6.64 -2.74
CA ASN A 54 -25.28 7.59 -2.93
C ASN A 54 -24.73 8.04 -1.57
N ASN A 55 -23.70 8.89 -1.59
CA ASN A 55 -23.00 9.38 -0.39
C ASN A 55 -23.82 10.29 0.55
N LYS A 56 -25.03 10.71 0.15
CA LYS A 56 -25.96 11.52 0.94
C LYS A 56 -27.20 10.73 1.40
N ALA A 57 -27.43 9.55 0.82
CA ALA A 57 -28.59 8.73 1.15
C ALA A 57 -28.43 8.07 2.53
N VAL A 58 -29.56 7.90 3.23
CA VAL A 58 -29.63 7.15 4.49
C VAL A 58 -29.24 5.71 4.25
N GLU A 59 -28.42 5.16 5.15
CA GLU A 59 -27.97 3.77 5.10
C GLU A 59 -29.14 2.82 5.35
N ARG A 60 -29.28 1.79 4.52
CA ARG A 60 -30.24 0.69 4.68
C ARG A 60 -29.48 -0.58 5.02
N SER A 61 -29.98 -1.31 6.01
CA SER A 61 -29.42 -2.61 6.40
C SER A 61 -30.19 -3.75 5.74
N TYR A 62 -29.46 -4.69 5.18
CA TYR A 62 -29.98 -5.90 4.54
C TYR A 62 -29.41 -7.14 5.24
N SER A 63 -30.29 -8.07 5.58
CA SER A 63 -29.93 -9.44 5.96
C SER A 63 -29.89 -10.34 4.72
N PRO A 64 -29.27 -11.54 4.79
CA PRO A 64 -29.20 -12.47 3.68
C PRO A 64 -30.56 -12.87 3.11
N GLU A 65 -31.62 -12.94 3.91
CA GLU A 65 -32.96 -13.32 3.43
C GLU A 65 -33.59 -12.27 2.50
N LEU A 66 -33.13 -11.01 2.60
CA LEU A 66 -33.70 -9.90 1.83
C LEU A 66 -33.07 -9.71 0.45
N LEU A 67 -31.97 -10.42 0.17
CA LEU A 67 -31.19 -10.27 -1.06
C LEU A 67 -31.09 -11.61 -1.80
N VAL A 68 -30.98 -11.55 -3.12
CA VAL A 68 -30.60 -12.70 -3.97
C VAL A 68 -29.09 -12.73 -4.16
N THR A 69 -28.47 -11.57 -4.33
CA THR A 69 -27.02 -11.40 -4.47
C THR A 69 -26.65 -9.95 -4.27
N TYR A 70 -25.37 -9.65 -4.04
CA TYR A 70 -24.86 -8.31 -4.19
C TYR A 70 -23.42 -8.34 -4.69
N ARG A 71 -23.00 -7.22 -5.29
CA ARG A 71 -21.64 -7.02 -5.78
C ARG A 71 -20.95 -5.93 -4.96
N ALA A 72 -19.79 -6.25 -4.41
CA ALA A 72 -18.90 -5.27 -3.77
C ALA A 72 -17.49 -5.39 -4.36
N GLU A 73 -16.87 -4.26 -4.74
CA GLU A 73 -15.51 -4.23 -5.31
C GLU A 73 -15.29 -5.12 -6.56
N GLY A 74 -16.37 -5.38 -7.30
CA GLY A 74 -16.37 -6.26 -8.48
C GLY A 74 -16.45 -7.75 -8.16
N ILE A 75 -16.73 -8.11 -6.91
CA ILE A 75 -16.89 -9.49 -6.45
C ILE A 75 -18.37 -9.72 -6.12
N ASP A 76 -18.92 -10.82 -6.63
CA ASP A 76 -20.29 -11.24 -6.34
C ASP A 76 -20.34 -12.06 -5.05
N TYR A 77 -21.40 -11.82 -4.28
CA TYR A 77 -21.68 -12.47 -3.02
C TYR A 77 -23.11 -13.00 -3.04
N ALA A 78 -23.29 -14.18 -2.46
CA ALA A 78 -24.57 -14.86 -2.42
C ALA A 78 -24.98 -15.07 -0.95
N PRO A 79 -26.29 -14.96 -0.64
CA PRO A 79 -26.83 -15.48 0.59
C PRO A 79 -26.75 -17.01 0.58
N VAL A 80 -26.33 -17.59 1.69
CA VAL A 80 -26.16 -19.03 1.87
C VAL A 80 -26.80 -19.41 3.19
N GLN A 81 -27.71 -20.38 3.17
CA GLN A 81 -28.29 -20.97 4.37
C GLN A 81 -27.48 -22.19 4.77
N LEU A 82 -26.99 -22.21 6.00
CA LEU A 82 -26.26 -23.33 6.60
C LEU A 82 -27.09 -23.88 7.75
N THR A 83 -27.31 -25.19 7.75
CA THR A 83 -28.00 -25.90 8.83
C THR A 83 -26.98 -26.64 9.67
N GLU A 84 -26.89 -26.31 10.96
CA GLU A 84 -25.97 -26.94 11.90
C GLU A 84 -26.72 -27.30 13.18
N GLU A 85 -26.67 -28.58 13.58
CA GLU A 85 -27.33 -29.05 14.81
C GLU A 85 -28.83 -28.70 14.87
N GLY A 86 -29.49 -28.64 13.71
CA GLY A 86 -30.90 -28.26 13.57
C GLY A 86 -31.16 -26.75 13.51
N ILE A 87 -30.14 -25.91 13.71
CA ILE A 87 -30.24 -24.45 13.62
C ILE A 87 -29.87 -24.01 12.21
N VAL A 88 -30.80 -23.33 11.54
CA VAL A 88 -30.57 -22.72 10.22
C VAL A 88 -30.07 -21.29 10.41
N SER A 89 -28.91 -20.96 9.83
CA SER A 89 -28.33 -19.62 9.83
C SER A 89 -28.01 -19.16 8.41
N SER A 90 -28.38 -17.93 8.07
CA SER A 90 -28.08 -17.33 6.77
C SER A 90 -26.81 -16.47 6.83
N TYR A 91 -25.96 -16.58 5.81
CA TYR A 91 -24.71 -15.84 5.68
C TYR A 91 -24.58 -15.25 4.29
N PHE A 92 -23.97 -14.08 4.19
CA PHE A 92 -23.39 -13.63 2.93
C PHE A 92 -22.03 -14.34 2.75
N MET A 93 -21.85 -15.02 1.62
CA MET A 93 -20.60 -15.70 1.29
C MET A 93 -20.13 -15.35 -0.11
N ARG A 94 -18.81 -15.40 -0.30
CA ARG A 94 -18.16 -15.20 -1.59
C ARG A 94 -18.07 -16.51 -2.34
N GLU A 95 -18.51 -16.55 -3.60
CA GLU A 95 -18.26 -17.68 -4.48
C GLU A 95 -16.81 -17.65 -4.99
N GLN A 96 -16.02 -18.66 -4.61
CA GLN A 96 -14.61 -18.80 -5.01
C GLN A 96 -14.47 -19.69 -6.24
N ILE A 97 -15.19 -20.82 -6.25
CA ILE A 97 -15.22 -21.79 -7.34
C ILE A 97 -16.67 -22.14 -7.63
N LYS A 98 -17.06 -22.02 -8.90
CA LYS A 98 -18.34 -22.49 -9.44
C LYS A 98 -18.11 -23.72 -10.31
N GLY A 99 -18.71 -24.85 -9.93
CA GLY A 99 -18.55 -26.14 -10.59
C GLY A 99 -19.62 -27.14 -10.18
N TYR A 100 -19.36 -28.44 -10.37
CA TYR A 100 -20.23 -29.53 -9.90
C TYR A 100 -20.44 -29.44 -8.37
N VAL A 101 -19.34 -29.32 -7.63
CA VAL A 101 -19.30 -28.78 -6.28
C VAL A 101 -18.75 -27.37 -6.33
N SER A 102 -19.39 -26.44 -5.64
CA SER A 102 -18.97 -25.04 -5.58
C SER A 102 -18.40 -24.70 -4.21
N LEU A 103 -17.38 -23.84 -4.16
CA LEU A 103 -16.71 -23.42 -2.93
C LEU A 103 -17.07 -21.98 -2.60
N TYR A 104 -17.52 -21.76 -1.37
CA TYR A 104 -17.85 -20.45 -0.83
C TYR A 104 -16.97 -20.13 0.37
N SER A 105 -16.63 -18.86 0.57
CA SER A 105 -15.86 -18.38 1.73
C SER A 105 -16.59 -17.26 2.47
N LEU A 106 -16.47 -17.23 3.80
CA LEU A 106 -16.94 -16.13 4.63
C LEU A 106 -16.01 -14.91 4.51
N PHE A 107 -16.50 -13.75 4.94
CA PHE A 107 -15.70 -12.53 5.08
C PHE A 107 -14.83 -12.56 6.33
N HIS A 108 -15.48 -12.94 7.43
CA HIS A 108 -14.89 -13.08 8.74
C HIS A 108 -15.09 -14.52 9.19
N ALA A 109 -14.08 -15.10 9.82
CA ALA A 109 -14.25 -16.42 10.41
C ALA A 109 -15.32 -16.34 11.51
N GLU A 110 -16.28 -17.27 11.50
CA GLU A 110 -17.28 -17.41 12.56
C GLU A 110 -16.91 -18.62 13.41
N GLY A 111 -16.18 -18.35 14.50
CA GLY A 111 -15.50 -19.40 15.26
C GLY A 111 -14.44 -20.10 14.40
N ARG A 112 -14.67 -21.37 14.07
CA ARG A 112 -13.78 -22.18 13.20
C ARG A 112 -14.29 -22.33 11.77
N MET A 113 -15.45 -21.76 11.45
CA MET A 113 -16.02 -21.79 10.10
C MET A 113 -15.38 -20.71 9.25
N THR A 114 -14.88 -21.09 8.08
CA THR A 114 -14.27 -20.17 7.11
C THR A 114 -14.84 -20.34 5.70
N HIS A 115 -15.27 -21.57 5.36
CA HIS A 115 -15.74 -21.94 4.03
C HIS A 115 -16.99 -22.81 4.12
N ALA A 116 -17.69 -22.94 3.00
CA ALA A 116 -18.76 -23.90 2.81
C ALA A 116 -18.70 -24.48 1.39
N LEU A 117 -19.18 -25.71 1.23
CA LEU A 117 -19.39 -26.32 -0.07
C LEU A 117 -20.86 -26.24 -0.44
N ARG A 118 -21.16 -25.95 -1.71
CA ARG A 118 -22.47 -26.24 -2.29
C ARG A 118 -22.37 -27.53 -3.08
N LEU A 119 -23.15 -28.51 -2.67
CA LEU A 119 -23.24 -29.82 -3.31
C LEU A 119 -24.16 -29.77 -4.55
N PRO A 120 -24.18 -30.83 -5.38
CA PRO A 120 -25.00 -30.88 -6.59
C PRO A 120 -26.51 -30.78 -6.34
N ASP A 121 -26.96 -31.18 -5.16
CA ASP A 121 -28.35 -31.09 -4.69
C ASP A 121 -28.71 -29.69 -4.13
N ASN A 122 -27.83 -28.70 -4.31
CA ASN A 122 -27.90 -27.35 -3.76
C ASN A 122 -27.86 -27.25 -2.22
N THR A 123 -27.56 -28.35 -1.52
CA THR A 123 -27.32 -28.27 -0.09
C THR A 123 -25.96 -27.63 0.18
N PHE A 124 -25.89 -26.87 1.28
CA PHE A 124 -24.64 -26.26 1.71
C PHE A 124 -24.10 -26.95 2.94
N VAL A 125 -22.80 -27.24 2.91
CA VAL A 125 -22.11 -27.95 3.98
C VAL A 125 -20.96 -27.10 4.51
N PRO A 126 -20.97 -26.75 5.81
CA PRO A 126 -19.95 -25.90 6.41
C PRO A 126 -18.61 -26.64 6.58
N LEU A 127 -17.51 -25.93 6.34
CA LEU A 127 -16.15 -26.41 6.56
C LEU A 127 -15.56 -25.73 7.80
N ARG A 128 -15.46 -26.48 8.89
CA ARG A 128 -15.00 -25.99 10.20
C ARG A 128 -13.69 -26.65 10.64
N GLY A 129 -12.62 -25.86 10.74
CA GLY A 129 -11.37 -26.31 11.38
C GLY A 129 -10.92 -27.71 10.92
N ASN A 130 -10.65 -28.58 11.89
CA ASN A 130 -10.27 -29.98 11.65
C ASN A 130 -11.45 -30.88 11.24
N LEU A 131 -12.69 -30.49 11.55
CA LEU A 131 -13.88 -31.24 11.11
C LEU A 131 -14.11 -31.13 9.60
N ALA A 132 -13.54 -30.12 8.96
CA ALA A 132 -13.64 -29.97 7.51
C ALA A 132 -13.10 -31.20 6.77
N LEU A 133 -12.05 -31.88 7.27
CA LEU A 133 -11.57 -33.12 6.66
C LEU A 133 -12.65 -34.20 6.65
N LEU A 134 -13.30 -34.44 7.80
CA LEU A 134 -14.38 -35.42 7.92
C LEU A 134 -15.54 -35.06 6.98
N THR A 135 -15.92 -33.78 6.95
CA THR A 135 -16.95 -33.27 6.05
C THR A 135 -16.60 -33.52 4.57
N LEU A 136 -15.37 -33.19 4.16
CA LEU A 136 -14.90 -33.41 2.80
C LEU A 136 -14.93 -34.90 2.45
N THR A 137 -14.40 -35.77 3.30
CA THR A 137 -14.39 -37.23 3.08
C THR A 137 -15.80 -37.82 3.02
N LYS A 138 -16.74 -37.30 3.83
CA LYS A 138 -18.13 -37.76 3.85
C LYS A 138 -18.89 -37.38 2.57
N HIS A 139 -18.70 -36.17 2.06
CA HIS A 139 -19.50 -35.63 0.97
C HIS A 139 -18.85 -35.76 -0.42
N LEU A 140 -17.52 -35.92 -0.51
CA LEU A 140 -16.78 -35.98 -1.78
C LEU A 140 -16.36 -37.41 -2.15
N THR A 141 -17.31 -38.34 -2.16
CA THR A 141 -17.04 -39.79 -2.29
C THR A 141 -16.98 -40.31 -3.73
N GLU A 142 -17.56 -39.59 -4.70
CA GLU A 142 -17.66 -40.04 -6.10
C GLU A 142 -16.29 -40.18 -6.80
N CYS A 143 -15.29 -39.39 -6.40
CA CYS A 143 -13.98 -39.42 -7.02
C CYS A 143 -13.06 -40.45 -6.34
N LYS A 144 -12.65 -41.49 -7.08
CA LYS A 144 -11.75 -42.56 -6.60
C LYS A 144 -10.28 -42.38 -7.02
N SER A 145 -9.87 -41.19 -7.47
CA SER A 145 -8.50 -40.96 -7.92
C SER A 145 -7.51 -40.99 -6.75
N ALA A 146 -6.31 -41.54 -6.97
CA ALA A 146 -5.25 -41.55 -5.96
C ALA A 146 -4.87 -40.15 -5.47
N GLN A 147 -4.94 -39.15 -6.37
CA GLN A 147 -4.70 -37.74 -6.02
C GLN A 147 -5.74 -37.22 -5.01
N MET A 148 -7.03 -37.52 -5.23
CA MET A 148 -8.09 -37.13 -4.30
C MET A 148 -7.94 -37.83 -2.95
N SER A 149 -7.68 -39.14 -2.95
CA SER A 149 -7.44 -39.90 -1.71
C SER A 149 -6.26 -39.38 -0.92
N HIS A 150 -5.16 -39.00 -1.60
CA HIS A 150 -4.02 -38.37 -0.96
C HIS A 150 -4.40 -37.02 -0.34
N LEU A 151 -5.15 -36.17 -1.06
CA LEU A 151 -5.60 -34.88 -0.54
C LEU A 151 -6.51 -35.08 0.69
N LEU A 152 -7.41 -36.06 0.70
CA LEU A 152 -8.30 -36.34 1.82
C LEU A 152 -7.66 -37.19 2.95
N SER A 153 -6.34 -37.36 2.93
CA SER A 153 -5.63 -38.07 4.01
C SER A 153 -5.29 -37.12 5.16
N LEU A 154 -5.24 -37.65 6.39
CA LEU A 154 -4.95 -36.84 7.58
C LEU A 154 -3.59 -36.13 7.51
N GLY A 155 -2.59 -36.77 6.89
CA GLY A 155 -1.23 -36.22 6.79
C GLY A 155 -1.07 -35.07 5.80
N SER A 156 -1.99 -34.89 4.85
CA SER A 156 -1.92 -33.82 3.85
C SER A 156 -2.94 -32.69 4.10
N PHE A 157 -3.85 -32.89 5.04
CA PHE A 157 -4.92 -31.94 5.34
C PHE A 157 -4.38 -30.66 5.99
N TYR A 158 -4.77 -29.52 5.43
CA TYR A 158 -4.48 -28.20 6.01
C TYR A 158 -5.68 -27.27 5.81
N ASN A 159 -6.20 -26.69 6.89
CA ASN A 159 -7.34 -25.77 6.86
C ASN A 159 -6.93 -24.41 6.27
N SER A 160 -6.97 -24.29 4.94
CA SER A 160 -6.67 -23.06 4.20
C SER A 160 -7.49 -22.93 2.92
N GLU A 161 -7.71 -21.69 2.47
CA GLU A 161 -8.41 -21.36 1.20
C GLU A 161 -7.78 -22.13 0.02
N VAL A 162 -6.45 -22.08 -0.12
CA VAL A 162 -5.71 -22.72 -1.23
C VAL A 162 -5.90 -24.24 -1.23
N TYR A 163 -5.93 -24.87 -0.06
CA TYR A 163 -6.14 -26.30 0.05
C TYR A 163 -7.57 -26.68 -0.34
N TYR A 164 -8.60 -25.97 0.16
CA TYR A 164 -9.98 -26.23 -0.24
C TYR A 164 -10.22 -26.01 -1.73
N GLU A 165 -9.62 -24.96 -2.30
CA GLU A 165 -9.65 -24.74 -3.74
C GLU A 165 -9.06 -25.93 -4.50
N ARG A 166 -7.90 -26.45 -4.05
CA ARG A 166 -7.27 -27.63 -4.67
C ARG A 166 -8.18 -28.85 -4.60
N VAL A 167 -8.74 -29.16 -3.43
CA VAL A 167 -9.66 -30.30 -3.22
C VAL A 167 -10.87 -30.20 -4.15
N VAL A 168 -11.54 -29.05 -4.17
CA VAL A 168 -12.75 -28.84 -5.00
C VAL A 168 -12.43 -28.89 -6.49
N ASN A 169 -11.30 -28.34 -6.93
CA ASN A 169 -10.89 -28.42 -8.33
C ASN A 169 -10.56 -29.87 -8.74
N THR A 170 -9.77 -30.59 -7.94
CA THR A 170 -9.43 -32.00 -8.20
C THR A 170 -10.70 -32.86 -8.22
N TYR A 171 -11.62 -32.63 -7.29
CA TYR A 171 -12.90 -33.34 -7.26
C TYR A 171 -13.76 -33.06 -8.50
N ASN A 172 -13.97 -31.78 -8.84
CA ASN A 172 -14.76 -31.39 -10.01
C ASN A 172 -14.17 -31.93 -11.32
N GLN A 173 -12.85 -31.89 -11.47
CA GLN A 173 -12.15 -32.45 -12.64
C GLN A 173 -12.30 -33.97 -12.73
N CYS A 174 -12.30 -34.66 -11.59
CA CYS A 174 -12.43 -36.11 -11.52
C CYS A 174 -13.85 -36.60 -11.85
N VAL A 175 -14.88 -35.94 -11.30
CA VAL A 175 -16.29 -36.37 -11.46
C VAL A 175 -16.91 -35.85 -12.74
N ARG A 176 -16.64 -34.59 -13.12
CA ARG A 176 -17.22 -33.92 -14.30
C ARG A 176 -16.13 -33.20 -15.11
N PRO A 177 -15.20 -33.93 -15.77
CA PRO A 177 -14.07 -33.32 -16.50
C PRO A 177 -14.51 -32.39 -17.63
N SER A 178 -15.67 -32.65 -18.25
CA SER A 178 -16.22 -31.82 -19.33
C SER A 178 -16.90 -30.54 -18.84
N GLN A 179 -17.22 -30.43 -17.54
CA GLN A 179 -17.89 -29.25 -17.00
C GLN A 179 -16.88 -28.11 -16.78
N ARG A 180 -17.17 -26.94 -17.34
CA ARG A 180 -16.33 -25.75 -17.16
C ARG A 180 -16.39 -25.27 -15.71
N VAL A 181 -15.30 -25.47 -14.98
CA VAL A 181 -15.10 -24.88 -13.66
C VAL A 181 -14.74 -23.40 -13.82
N THR A 182 -15.55 -22.52 -13.22
CA THR A 182 -15.28 -21.07 -13.21
C THR A 182 -14.69 -20.71 -11.85
N GLN A 183 -13.46 -20.21 -11.85
CA GLN A 183 -12.82 -19.71 -10.64
C GLN A 183 -12.87 -18.19 -10.61
N THR A 184 -13.23 -17.63 -9.46
CA THR A 184 -13.15 -16.20 -9.19
C THR A 184 -11.68 -15.82 -8.98
N LYS A 185 -10.89 -15.79 -10.06
CA LYS A 185 -9.46 -15.44 -9.98
C LYS A 185 -9.31 -14.04 -9.36
N LYS A 186 -8.58 -13.96 -8.25
CA LYS A 186 -8.09 -12.69 -7.72
C LYS A 186 -7.18 -12.07 -8.78
N ARG A 187 -7.71 -11.16 -9.61
CA ARG A 187 -6.91 -10.49 -10.64
C ARG A 187 -5.81 -9.71 -9.94
N PHE A 188 -4.56 -9.97 -10.30
CA PHE A 188 -3.44 -9.17 -9.83
C PHE A 188 -3.61 -7.74 -10.34
N ARG A 189 -3.94 -6.84 -9.42
CA ARG A 189 -4.16 -5.42 -9.72
C ARG A 189 -2.86 -4.67 -9.55
N TYR A 190 -2.43 -3.97 -10.59
CA TYR A 190 -1.24 -3.12 -10.53
C TYR A 190 -1.46 -1.84 -11.30
N GLU A 191 -0.62 -0.86 -10.98
CA GLU A 191 -0.61 0.45 -11.62
C GLU A 191 0.83 0.94 -11.75
N ALA A 192 1.16 1.48 -12.90
CA ALA A 192 2.47 2.04 -13.19
C ALA A 192 2.34 3.39 -13.87
N GLY A 193 3.29 4.28 -13.62
CA GLY A 193 3.24 5.63 -14.17
C GLY A 193 4.50 6.43 -13.92
N LEU A 194 4.38 7.73 -14.17
CA LEU A 194 5.48 8.70 -14.03
C LEU A 194 5.22 9.66 -12.88
N SER A 195 6.32 10.18 -12.34
CA SER A 195 6.36 11.09 -11.20
C SER A 195 7.12 12.35 -11.58
N ALA A 196 6.53 13.51 -11.31
CA ALA A 196 7.18 14.81 -11.35
C ALA A 196 7.19 15.39 -9.93
N ILE A 197 8.36 15.78 -9.43
CA ILE A 197 8.56 16.10 -8.03
C ILE A 197 9.31 17.43 -7.92
N GLY A 198 8.70 18.42 -7.26
CA GLY A 198 9.43 19.59 -6.79
C GLY A 198 10.03 19.26 -5.42
N CYS A 199 11.33 19.44 -5.25
CA CYS A 199 12.01 19.10 -4.01
C CYS A 199 12.86 20.25 -3.46
N MET A 200 12.84 20.37 -2.14
CA MET A 200 13.65 21.27 -1.33
C MET A 200 14.61 20.40 -0.53
N ASN A 201 15.89 20.43 -0.89
CA ASN A 201 16.91 19.54 -0.36
C ASN A 201 18.00 20.32 0.36
N SER A 202 18.51 19.78 1.47
CA SER A 202 19.69 20.29 2.17
C SER A 202 20.57 19.13 2.61
N TRP A 203 21.88 19.31 2.56
CA TRP A 203 22.85 18.30 2.98
C TRP A 203 23.65 18.76 4.19
N LYS A 204 24.00 17.80 5.05
CA LYS A 204 25.02 17.94 6.08
C LYS A 204 26.00 16.79 5.92
N TYR A 205 27.23 17.11 5.52
CA TYR A 205 28.31 16.13 5.41
C TYR A 205 29.00 15.96 6.77
N GLY A 206 29.41 14.75 7.10
CA GLY A 206 30.09 14.43 8.37
C GLY A 206 31.57 14.81 8.37
N THR A 207 32.13 15.03 9.57
CA THR A 207 33.52 15.49 9.78
C THR A 207 34.54 14.37 9.55
N SER A 208 35.48 14.55 8.62
CA SER A 208 36.56 13.59 8.35
C SER A 208 37.77 13.74 9.28
N ASP A 209 37.98 14.94 9.80
CA ASP A 209 39.18 15.30 10.54
C ASP A 209 38.83 16.24 11.70
N PRO A 210 38.82 15.76 12.96
CA PRO A 210 38.52 16.61 14.11
C PRO A 210 39.57 17.70 14.34
N ILE A 211 40.82 17.50 13.88
CA ILE A 211 41.96 18.39 14.15
C ILE A 211 41.78 19.76 13.45
N ASN A 212 41.14 19.76 12.27
CA ASN A 212 40.95 20.98 11.49
C ASN A 212 39.67 21.78 11.84
N THR A 213 38.76 21.22 12.64
CA THR A 213 37.47 21.85 12.97
C THR A 213 37.57 23.14 13.79
N VAL A 214 38.73 23.37 14.44
CA VAL A 214 39.00 24.57 15.25
C VAL A 214 39.22 25.81 14.37
N TYR A 215 39.75 25.63 13.15
CA TYR A 215 40.15 26.73 12.26
C TYR A 215 39.19 26.93 11.08
N TYR A 216 38.56 25.86 10.60
CA TYR A 216 37.50 25.91 9.60
C TYR A 216 36.64 24.64 9.68
N ASN A 217 35.33 24.77 9.45
CA ASN A 217 34.41 23.63 9.50
C ASN A 217 33.49 23.56 8.26
N PRO A 218 33.89 22.81 7.22
CA PRO A 218 33.09 22.63 6.01
C PRO A 218 31.97 21.58 6.17
N TYR A 219 31.78 21.01 7.37
CA TYR A 219 30.87 19.91 7.65
C TYR A 219 29.54 20.38 8.27
N ASN A 220 29.16 21.62 8.00
CA ASN A 220 27.88 22.18 8.45
C ASN A 220 26.76 21.90 7.44
N VAL A 221 25.56 22.39 7.74
CA VAL A 221 24.39 22.30 6.86
C VAL A 221 24.60 23.23 5.67
N TYR A 222 24.62 22.66 4.48
CA TYR A 222 24.68 23.38 3.22
C TYR A 222 23.35 24.05 2.92
N SER A 223 23.40 25.12 2.13
CA SER A 223 22.24 25.89 1.71
C SER A 223 21.15 24.98 1.13
N THR A 224 19.91 25.29 1.47
CA THR A 224 18.76 24.60 0.88
C THR A 224 18.66 24.94 -0.61
N PHE A 225 18.41 23.92 -1.42
CA PHE A 225 18.26 24.05 -2.87
C PHE A 225 16.93 23.50 -3.36
N TYR A 226 16.32 24.24 -4.27
CA TYR A 226 15.05 23.91 -4.89
C TYR A 226 15.30 23.34 -6.26
N THR A 227 14.80 22.14 -6.52
CA THR A 227 15.10 21.39 -7.74
C THR A 227 13.93 20.50 -8.14
N GLY A 228 14.03 19.96 -9.36
CA GLY A 228 13.10 18.99 -9.89
C GLY A 228 13.68 17.58 -9.82
N THR A 229 12.87 16.63 -9.40
CA THR A 229 13.12 15.20 -9.49
C THR A 229 12.09 14.59 -10.44
N ILE A 230 12.54 13.69 -11.31
CA ILE A 230 11.66 12.90 -12.17
C ILE A 230 11.77 11.43 -11.77
N GLY A 231 10.71 10.68 -11.99
CA GLY A 231 10.71 9.26 -11.65
C GLY A 231 9.60 8.46 -12.29
N ALA A 232 9.63 7.17 -11.99
CA ALA A 232 8.57 6.22 -12.32
C ALA A 232 8.12 5.50 -11.06
N PHE A 233 6.88 5.04 -11.03
CA PHE A 233 6.35 4.27 -9.91
C PHE A 233 5.61 3.02 -10.38
N PHE A 234 5.61 2.01 -9.53
CA PHE A 234 4.84 0.79 -9.65
C PHE A 234 4.12 0.53 -8.33
N THR A 235 2.81 0.30 -8.37
CA THR A 235 1.97 0.05 -7.18
C THR A 235 1.21 -1.26 -7.33
N VAL A 236 1.32 -2.12 -6.33
CA VAL A 236 0.60 -3.38 -6.19
C VAL A 236 -0.65 -3.14 -5.35
N VAL A 237 -1.79 -3.59 -5.88
CA VAL A 237 -3.13 -3.42 -5.32
C VAL A 237 -3.52 -1.96 -5.02
N PRO A 238 -3.37 -1.03 -5.98
CA PRO A 238 -3.50 0.42 -5.76
C PRO A 238 -4.86 0.87 -5.20
N ARG A 239 -5.91 0.09 -5.39
CA ARG A 239 -7.27 0.43 -4.94
C ARG A 239 -7.64 -0.08 -3.56
N LYS A 240 -6.82 -0.92 -2.93
CA LYS A 240 -7.08 -1.36 -1.56
C LYS A 240 -6.66 -0.28 -0.56
N ARG A 241 -7.10 -0.42 0.70
CA ARG A 241 -6.69 0.49 1.77
C ARG A 241 -5.20 0.47 1.97
N LEU A 242 -4.62 -0.72 2.02
CA LEU A 242 -3.19 -0.93 2.05
C LEU A 242 -2.72 -1.31 0.64
N SER A 243 -1.71 -0.60 0.14
CA SER A 243 -1.05 -0.89 -1.13
C SER A 243 0.46 -0.78 -0.94
N ILE A 244 1.21 -1.51 -1.74
CA ILE A 244 2.68 -1.48 -1.72
C ILE A 244 3.14 -0.84 -3.02
N SER A 245 4.08 0.09 -2.96
CA SER A 245 4.60 0.81 -4.12
C SER A 245 6.12 0.85 -4.09
N VAL A 246 6.72 0.69 -5.27
CA VAL A 246 8.14 0.93 -5.52
C VAL A 246 8.24 2.13 -6.45
N GLU A 247 9.13 3.08 -6.15
CA GLU A 247 9.43 4.21 -7.04
C GLU A 247 10.89 4.16 -7.46
N LEU A 248 11.20 4.62 -8.67
CA LEU A 248 12.55 4.89 -9.15
C LEU A 248 12.64 6.40 -9.42
N LEU A 249 13.47 7.11 -8.65
CA LEU A 249 13.59 8.57 -8.72
C LEU A 249 15.02 8.96 -9.11
N ALA A 250 15.14 9.92 -10.02
CA ALA A 250 16.40 10.54 -10.42
C ALA A 250 16.42 12.00 -9.96
N SER A 251 17.39 12.35 -9.12
CA SER A 251 17.45 13.66 -8.47
C SER A 251 18.81 14.32 -8.70
N LYS A 252 18.79 15.66 -8.72
CA LYS A 252 19.97 16.51 -8.73
C LYS A 252 19.91 17.47 -7.54
N TYR A 253 21.01 17.60 -6.81
CA TYR A 253 21.19 18.60 -5.76
C TYR A 253 22.37 19.50 -6.12
N THR A 254 22.25 20.79 -5.81
CA THR A 254 23.40 21.70 -5.75
C THR A 254 23.30 22.50 -4.46
N GLY A 255 24.39 22.81 -3.79
CA GLY A 255 24.32 23.66 -2.60
C GLY A 255 25.66 24.22 -2.20
N SER A 256 25.63 25.25 -1.37
CA SER A 256 26.82 25.96 -0.94
C SER A 256 26.84 26.25 0.55
N LEU A 257 28.03 26.42 1.11
CA LEU A 257 28.27 26.77 2.50
C LEU A 257 29.44 27.75 2.57
N THR A 258 29.22 28.91 3.17
CA THR A 258 30.31 29.83 3.49
C THR A 258 30.89 29.46 4.85
N VAL A 259 32.18 29.17 4.88
CA VAL A 259 32.92 28.79 6.09
C VAL A 259 33.90 29.90 6.43
N PRO A 260 33.85 30.49 7.63
CA PRO A 260 34.90 31.41 8.07
C PRO A 260 36.19 30.61 8.28
N LEU A 261 37.28 31.06 7.66
CA LEU A 261 38.64 30.60 7.96
C LEU A 261 39.23 31.53 9.01
N THR A 262 39.58 30.97 10.17
CA THR A 262 40.29 31.69 11.22
C THR A 262 41.79 31.43 11.07
N ASN A 263 42.59 32.50 10.93
CA ASN A 263 44.03 32.35 10.88
C ASN A 263 44.56 31.95 12.28
N PRO A 264 45.28 30.82 12.45
CA PRO A 264 45.82 30.41 13.74
C PRO A 264 46.80 31.42 14.35
N LEU A 265 47.46 32.22 13.51
CA LEU A 265 48.43 33.24 13.93
C LEU A 265 47.78 34.61 14.18
N ASP A 266 46.58 34.85 13.64
CA ASP A 266 45.77 36.06 13.87
C ASP A 266 44.27 35.71 13.88
N PRO A 267 43.71 35.35 15.04
CA PRO A 267 42.30 34.98 15.16
C PRO A 267 41.31 36.10 14.78
N THR A 268 41.77 37.34 14.64
CA THR A 268 40.91 38.47 14.26
C THR A 268 40.72 38.59 12.75
N ALA A 269 41.62 38.00 11.95
CA ALA A 269 41.52 37.94 10.51
C ALA A 269 40.62 36.76 10.08
N VAL A 270 39.37 37.06 9.71
CA VAL A 270 38.39 36.08 9.22
C VAL A 270 38.25 36.20 7.70
N ASN A 271 38.73 35.19 6.97
CA ASN A 271 38.55 35.11 5.52
C ASN A 271 37.48 34.07 5.19
N PRO A 272 36.37 34.44 4.52
CA PRO A 272 35.35 33.47 4.16
C PRO A 272 35.80 32.61 2.97
N ARG A 273 35.56 31.31 3.07
CA ARG A 273 35.69 30.35 1.96
C ARG A 273 34.33 29.79 1.59
N LEU A 274 33.97 29.89 0.32
CA LEU A 274 32.70 29.36 -0.19
C LEU A 274 32.91 27.93 -0.68
N TYR A 275 32.26 26.97 -0.05
CA TYR A 275 32.18 25.59 -0.53
C TYR A 275 30.92 25.42 -1.36
N SER A 276 31.00 24.72 -2.49
CA SER A 276 29.86 24.41 -3.36
C SER A 276 29.91 22.96 -3.85
N PHE A 277 28.74 22.35 -4.05
CA PHE A 277 28.58 20.97 -4.48
C PHE A 277 27.49 20.82 -5.53
N ASP A 278 27.68 19.89 -6.46
CA ASP A 278 26.68 19.33 -7.39
C ASP A 278 26.69 17.81 -7.19
N GLU A 279 25.52 17.24 -6.90
CA GLU A 279 25.34 15.81 -6.65
C GLU A 279 24.16 15.28 -7.45
N ARG A 280 24.34 14.11 -8.07
CA ARG A 280 23.28 13.37 -8.77
C ARG A 280 23.13 12.00 -8.15
N TYR A 281 21.88 11.58 -7.92
CA TYR A 281 21.59 10.30 -7.31
C TYR A 281 20.27 9.71 -7.80
N PHE A 282 20.23 8.37 -7.79
CA PHE A 282 19.02 7.58 -7.93
C PHE A 282 18.51 7.15 -6.55
N SER A 283 17.20 6.97 -6.42
CA SER A 283 16.62 6.34 -5.23
C SER A 283 15.53 5.35 -5.60
N LEU A 284 15.46 4.26 -4.85
CA LEU A 284 14.50 3.18 -5.07
C LEU A 284 13.63 2.91 -3.81
N PRO A 285 12.78 3.86 -3.37
CA PRO A 285 11.96 3.66 -2.17
C PRO A 285 10.90 2.57 -2.37
N VAL A 286 10.82 1.67 -1.40
CA VAL A 286 9.73 0.70 -1.22
C VAL A 286 8.82 1.21 -0.11
N THR A 287 7.55 1.43 -0.44
CA THR A 287 6.60 2.17 0.41
C THR A 287 5.29 1.41 0.58
N GLY A 288 4.73 1.48 1.77
CA GLY A 288 3.33 1.16 2.05
C GLY A 288 2.48 2.43 1.99
N ARG A 289 1.31 2.33 1.36
CA ARG A 289 0.31 3.40 1.29
C ARG A 289 -0.98 2.95 1.95
N TYR A 290 -1.46 3.73 2.93
CA TYR A 290 -2.71 3.52 3.66
C TYR A 290 -3.74 4.61 3.37
N VAL A 291 -4.85 4.26 2.70
CA VAL A 291 -5.97 5.16 2.41
C VAL A 291 -6.90 5.22 3.62
N PHE A 292 -6.98 6.40 4.27
CA PHE A 292 -7.78 6.61 5.47
C PHE A 292 -9.09 7.37 5.21
N ILE A 293 -9.20 8.12 4.10
CA ILE A 293 -10.47 8.71 3.63
C ILE A 293 -10.69 8.23 2.21
N ASN A 294 -11.83 7.60 1.94
CA ASN A 294 -12.18 7.04 0.63
C ASN A 294 -13.52 7.63 0.14
N ARG A 295 -13.49 8.87 -0.35
CA ARG A 295 -14.64 9.54 -0.99
C ARG A 295 -14.31 9.83 -2.46
N ALA A 296 -14.83 10.91 -3.02
CA ALA A 296 -14.45 11.38 -4.37
C ALA A 296 -12.92 11.54 -4.48
N THR A 297 -12.33 12.26 -3.52
CA THR A 297 -10.88 12.31 -3.30
C THR A 297 -10.49 11.30 -2.23
N ARG A 298 -9.44 10.50 -2.47
CA ARG A 298 -8.98 9.50 -1.51
C ARG A 298 -7.70 9.98 -0.83
N TRP A 299 -7.75 10.26 0.45
CA TRP A 299 -6.58 10.69 1.22
C TRP A 299 -5.83 9.50 1.77
N TYR A 300 -4.51 9.55 1.71
CA TYR A 300 -3.65 8.46 2.09
C TYR A 300 -2.39 8.92 2.81
N LEU A 301 -1.91 8.08 3.72
CA LEU A 301 -0.57 8.16 4.30
C LEU A 301 0.36 7.23 3.52
N LYS A 302 1.61 7.62 3.35
CA LYS A 302 2.64 6.83 2.68
C LYS A 302 3.89 6.80 3.54
N ALA A 303 4.44 5.61 3.76
CA ALA A 303 5.70 5.45 4.50
C ALA A 303 6.53 4.32 3.92
N GLY A 304 7.85 4.41 4.01
CA GLY A 304 8.72 3.36 3.47
C GLY A 304 10.20 3.61 3.70
N VAL A 305 11.01 2.72 3.13
CA VAL A 305 12.47 2.77 3.16
C VAL A 305 13.02 2.51 1.78
N GLY A 306 14.20 3.02 1.47
CA GLY A 306 14.78 2.84 0.15
C GLY A 306 16.28 3.07 0.14
N PRO A 307 17.03 2.28 -0.66
CA PRO A 307 18.40 2.64 -0.98
C PRO A 307 18.45 3.87 -1.90
N THR A 308 19.52 4.63 -1.75
CA THR A 308 19.92 5.70 -2.66
C THR A 308 21.28 5.37 -3.25
N LEU A 309 21.44 5.56 -4.55
CA LEU A 309 22.70 5.35 -5.26
C LEU A 309 23.15 6.69 -5.86
N ARG A 310 24.26 7.21 -5.38
CA ARG A 310 24.92 8.37 -5.96
C ARG A 310 25.61 8.00 -7.26
N THR A 311 25.46 8.83 -8.29
CA THR A 311 26.02 8.57 -9.62
C THR A 311 27.13 9.54 -10.00
N ALA A 312 27.03 10.79 -9.55
CA ALA A 312 28.02 11.81 -9.84
C ALA A 312 28.07 12.83 -8.70
N MET A 313 29.26 13.36 -8.44
CA MET A 313 29.46 14.41 -7.46
C MET A 313 30.67 15.24 -7.86
N SER A 314 30.54 16.56 -7.75
CA SER A 314 31.64 17.50 -7.90
C SER A 314 31.51 18.57 -6.82
N GLY A 315 32.62 18.96 -6.22
CA GLY A 315 32.66 20.08 -5.30
C GLY A 315 33.78 21.03 -5.63
N LYS A 316 33.63 22.29 -5.22
CA LYS A 316 34.66 23.34 -5.34
C LYS A 316 34.70 24.18 -4.07
N TYR A 317 35.88 24.72 -3.74
CA TYR A 317 35.96 25.88 -2.87
C TYR A 317 36.47 27.10 -3.62
N THR A 318 35.92 28.26 -3.27
CA THR A 318 36.34 29.58 -3.75
C THR A 318 36.82 30.39 -2.56
N GLU A 319 38.04 30.92 -2.68
CA GLU A 319 38.69 31.86 -1.77
C GLU A 319 39.21 33.05 -2.58
N VAL A 320 39.65 34.13 -1.93
CA VAL A 320 40.20 35.33 -2.59
C VAL A 320 41.29 34.92 -3.59
N ASN A 321 40.97 35.01 -4.89
CA ASN A 321 41.81 34.65 -6.03
C ASN A 321 42.18 33.16 -6.20
N VAL A 322 41.49 32.24 -5.51
CA VAL A 322 41.74 30.80 -5.64
C VAL A 322 40.42 30.05 -5.81
N ASP A 323 40.28 29.35 -6.93
CA ASP A 323 39.25 28.33 -7.15
C ASP A 323 39.94 26.97 -7.23
N ALA A 324 39.52 26.03 -6.39
CA ALA A 324 40.06 24.67 -6.41
C ALA A 324 38.95 23.64 -6.28
N ASP A 325 39.12 22.52 -7.00
CA ASP A 325 38.25 21.36 -6.88
C ASP A 325 38.49 20.68 -5.53
N ILE A 326 37.40 20.19 -4.92
CA ILE A 326 37.46 19.37 -3.72
C ILE A 326 37.00 17.96 -4.03
N PHE A 327 37.85 17.01 -3.66
CA PHE A 327 37.51 15.60 -3.68
C PHE A 327 36.91 15.24 -2.34
N ILE A 328 35.59 15.01 -2.31
CA ILE A 328 34.99 14.29 -1.19
C ILE A 328 35.17 12.80 -1.47
N ASN A 329 36.11 12.20 -0.76
CA ASN A 329 36.33 10.77 -0.83
C ASN A 329 35.11 10.03 -0.26
N HIS A 330 34.48 9.21 -1.09
CA HIS A 330 33.43 8.29 -0.68
C HIS A 330 33.89 6.87 -0.98
N LYS A 331 33.90 6.01 0.05
CA LYS A 331 34.19 4.57 -0.17
C LYS A 331 33.02 3.85 -0.84
N THR A 332 31.79 4.28 -0.56
CA THR A 332 30.58 3.71 -1.18
C THR A 332 29.62 4.82 -1.65
N ASN A 333 29.01 4.60 -2.81
CA ASN A 333 28.00 5.50 -3.36
C ASN A 333 26.57 5.13 -2.88
N ILE A 334 26.46 4.33 -1.82
CA ILE A 334 25.18 3.77 -1.35
C ILE A 334 24.75 4.49 -0.08
N GLY A 335 23.50 4.91 -0.06
CA GLY A 335 22.81 5.41 1.12
C GLY A 335 21.52 4.66 1.37
N VAL A 336 20.95 4.87 2.55
CA VAL A 336 19.65 4.35 2.95
C VAL A 336 18.83 5.52 3.47
N GLY A 337 17.57 5.58 3.05
CA GLY A 337 16.64 6.60 3.51
C GLY A 337 15.30 6.01 3.89
N PHE A 338 14.50 6.87 4.49
CA PHE A 338 13.09 6.60 4.71
C PHE A 338 12.25 7.68 4.04
N LEU A 339 11.00 7.33 3.77
CA LEU A 339 10.01 8.21 3.17
C LEU A 339 8.79 8.25 4.09
N ALA A 340 8.25 9.43 4.32
CA ALA A 340 6.97 9.61 5.00
C ALA A 340 6.21 10.77 4.36
N GLY A 341 4.94 10.58 4.04
CA GLY A 341 4.14 11.57 3.33
C GLY A 341 2.63 11.42 3.50
N LEU A 342 1.94 12.49 3.16
CA LEU A 342 0.50 12.60 3.08
C LEU A 342 0.14 12.95 1.64
N GLY A 343 -0.79 12.21 1.05
CA GLY A 343 -1.23 12.47 -0.32
C GLY A 343 -2.73 12.30 -0.52
N ALA A 344 -3.15 12.72 -1.70
CA ALA A 344 -4.53 12.65 -2.18
C ALA A 344 -4.56 12.06 -3.59
N ASP A 345 -5.43 11.09 -3.79
CA ASP A 345 -5.82 10.54 -5.09
C ASP A 345 -7.03 11.33 -5.59
N ILE A 346 -6.81 12.14 -6.63
CA ILE A 346 -7.77 13.05 -7.24
C ILE A 346 -8.25 12.44 -8.57
N PRO A 347 -9.54 12.09 -8.71
CA PRO A 347 -10.08 11.67 -9.99
C PRO A 347 -10.19 12.88 -10.93
N LEU A 348 -9.51 12.83 -12.08
CA LEU A 348 -9.73 13.80 -13.16
C LEU A 348 -10.93 13.40 -14.03
N THR A 349 -11.04 12.10 -14.30
CA THR A 349 -12.15 11.46 -15.01
C THR A 349 -12.44 10.11 -14.35
N GLU A 350 -13.45 9.38 -14.83
CA GLU A 350 -13.72 8.02 -14.34
C GLU A 350 -12.52 7.07 -14.54
N LYS A 351 -11.74 7.30 -15.60
CA LYS A 351 -10.59 6.46 -15.99
C LYS A 351 -9.24 7.01 -15.51
N HIS A 352 -9.07 8.32 -15.49
CA HIS A 352 -7.80 9.00 -15.19
C HIS A 352 -7.82 9.65 -13.80
N ARG A 353 -6.74 9.45 -13.07
CA ARG A 353 -6.56 9.94 -11.69
C ARG A 353 -5.16 10.51 -11.58
N ILE A 354 -4.96 11.48 -10.70
CA ILE A 354 -3.65 12.01 -10.37
C ILE A 354 -3.44 11.83 -8.86
N TYR A 355 -2.22 11.47 -8.47
CA TYR A 355 -1.84 11.50 -7.06
C TYR A 355 -0.99 12.72 -6.79
N VAL A 356 -1.40 13.49 -5.78
CA VAL A 356 -0.63 14.63 -5.27
C VAL A 356 -0.18 14.30 -3.85
N GLU A 357 1.09 14.49 -3.55
CA GLU A 357 1.68 14.07 -2.27
C GLU A 357 2.68 15.09 -1.74
N LEU A 358 2.57 15.44 -0.46
CA LEU A 358 3.59 16.16 0.28
C LEU A 358 4.32 15.15 1.17
N ARG A 359 5.64 15.06 1.02
CA ARG A 359 6.45 14.03 1.70
C ARG A 359 7.82 14.52 2.09
N THR A 360 8.42 13.82 3.04
CA THR A 360 9.84 13.93 3.38
C THR A 360 10.58 12.67 2.98
N MET A 361 11.80 12.81 2.47
CA MET A 361 12.66 11.69 2.09
C MET A 361 14.11 11.92 2.55
N PRO A 362 14.36 11.94 3.87
CA PRO A 362 15.71 11.99 4.38
C PRO A 362 16.44 10.69 4.07
N HIS A 363 17.72 10.80 3.74
CA HIS A 363 18.59 9.64 3.56
C HIS A 363 19.97 9.92 4.11
N PHE A 364 20.66 8.85 4.49
CA PHE A 364 22.02 8.89 4.99
C PHE A 364 22.93 8.06 4.08
N VAL A 365 24.11 8.60 3.78
CA VAL A 365 25.14 7.91 3.00
C VAL A 365 26.18 7.36 3.96
N LEU A 366 26.50 6.08 3.82
CA LEU A 366 27.49 5.40 4.66
C LEU A 366 28.89 5.59 4.03
N ASP A 367 29.73 6.37 4.69
CA ASP A 367 31.14 6.56 4.30
C ASP A 367 32.11 5.96 5.34
N GLY A 368 33.24 5.43 4.84
CA GLY A 368 34.20 4.61 5.57
C GLY A 368 35.29 5.38 6.33
N VAL A 369 35.38 6.71 6.22
CA VAL A 369 36.39 7.51 6.95
C VAL A 369 35.74 8.52 7.92
N THR A 370 34.50 8.99 7.67
CA THR A 370 34.04 10.29 8.20
C THR A 370 32.65 10.33 8.86
N ARG A 371 31.93 9.20 8.93
CA ARG A 371 30.62 9.08 9.60
C ARG A 371 29.52 9.97 8.96
N ILE A 372 28.59 9.30 8.26
CA ILE A 372 27.20 9.72 7.92
C ILE A 372 27.04 11.13 7.31
N ALA A 373 26.94 11.21 5.98
CA ALA A 373 26.30 12.37 5.34
C ALA A 373 24.78 12.22 5.45
N THR A 374 24.07 13.29 5.82
CA THR A 374 22.61 13.28 5.95
C THR A 374 21.97 14.29 5.02
N SER A 375 21.01 13.83 4.22
CA SER A 375 20.15 14.66 3.40
C SER A 375 18.81 14.84 4.10
N ARG A 376 18.27 16.06 4.04
CA ARG A 376 16.87 16.36 4.37
C ARG A 376 16.19 16.84 3.10
N SER A 377 15.08 16.20 2.75
CA SER A 377 14.34 16.48 1.52
C SER A 377 12.87 16.66 1.87
N LEU A 378 12.29 17.82 1.53
CA LEU A 378 10.85 18.02 1.48
C LEU A 378 10.42 18.03 0.01
N GLN A 379 9.41 17.25 -0.33
CA GLN A 379 9.01 17.00 -1.70
C GLN A 379 7.52 17.20 -1.89
N PHE A 380 7.16 17.87 -2.99
CA PHE A 380 5.81 17.91 -3.52
C PHE A 380 5.78 17.11 -4.82
N THR A 381 5.02 16.02 -4.81
CA THR A 381 5.02 15.00 -5.85
C THR A 381 3.68 14.98 -6.56
N ILE A 382 3.73 14.93 -7.89
CA ILE A 382 2.60 14.66 -8.77
C ILE A 382 2.89 13.34 -9.50
N ASN A 383 2.05 12.33 -9.28
CA ASN A 383 2.15 11.04 -9.95
C ASN A 383 0.99 10.87 -10.94
N VAL A 384 1.32 10.52 -12.18
CA VAL A 384 0.35 10.25 -13.25
C VAL A 384 0.43 8.77 -13.63
N PRO A 385 -0.59 7.97 -13.31
CA PRO A 385 -0.66 6.58 -13.75
C PRO A 385 -0.94 6.49 -15.25
N LEU A 386 -0.09 5.73 -15.93
CA LEU A 386 -0.17 5.53 -17.38
C LEU A 386 -0.69 4.12 -17.72
N ILE A 387 -0.37 3.13 -16.88
CA ILE A 387 -0.75 1.74 -17.07
C ILE A 387 -1.53 1.29 -15.85
N LYS A 388 -2.66 0.63 -16.08
CA LYS A 388 -3.52 0.12 -15.02
C LYS A 388 -4.12 -1.22 -15.39
N ARG A 389 -4.05 -2.18 -14.48
CA ARG A 389 -4.75 -3.46 -14.58
C ARG A 389 -5.67 -3.62 -13.38
N GLU A 390 -6.97 -3.79 -13.66
CA GLU A 390 -8.05 -3.93 -12.66
C GLU A 390 -8.55 -5.36 -12.47
#